data_AF-A0A1D8MSV3-F1
#
_entry.id   AF-A0A1D8MSV3-F1
#
_cell.length_a   1.000
_cell.length_b   1.000
_cell.length_c   1.000
_cell.angle_alpha   90.00
_cell.angle_beta   90.00
_cell.angle_gamma   90.00
#
_symmetry.space_group_name_H-M   'P 1'
#
loop_
_entity.id
_entity.type
_entity.pdbx_description
1 polymer ?
#
loop_
_entity_poly.entity_id
_entity_poly.type
_entity_poly.pdbx_seq_one_letter_code
_entity_poly.pdbx_strand_id
1 'polypeptide(L)'
;MIPEAVQSLPQGATSIILIGLLIAVLVVAYKIMEKVFETVTVAALSGAFYAGLTYLFSGGSMTGFKIDELLLFAFLGATLYMVYSFAISLYRAGTTLAEIPIKLAKALIYPFKKLWSHHQKARKNEQKKEKDQRQDEQSTKEVVLDNVKDDEEDE
;
A
#
# COMPACT_ATOMS: atom_id res chain seq x y z
N MET A 1 19.64 -4.61 35.80
CA MET A 1 18.59 -4.25 36.76
C MET A 1 17.25 -4.46 36.08
N ILE A 2 16.47 -5.45 36.52
CA ILE A 2 15.11 -5.62 36.01
C ILE A 2 14.30 -4.49 36.65
N PRO A 3 13.59 -3.65 35.87
CA PRO A 3 12.85 -2.52 36.42
C PRO A 3 11.79 -3.04 37.41
N GLU A 4 11.61 -2.35 38.54
CA GLU A 4 10.68 -2.70 39.63
C GLU A 4 9.25 -3.00 39.16
N ALA A 5 8.87 -2.48 37.98
CA ALA A 5 7.61 -2.77 37.30
C ALA A 5 7.39 -4.26 36.96
N VAL A 6 8.44 -5.08 36.85
CA VAL A 6 8.33 -6.53 36.53
C VAL A 6 8.12 -7.37 37.80
N GLN A 7 8.51 -6.86 38.97
CA GLN A 7 8.39 -7.58 40.24
C GLN A 7 6.98 -7.51 40.85
N SER A 8 6.17 -6.53 40.43
CA SER A 8 4.77 -6.39 40.87
C SER A 8 3.76 -7.17 40.02
N LEU A 9 4.21 -7.87 38.97
CA LEU A 9 3.34 -8.68 38.11
C LEU A 9 3.16 -10.08 38.69
N PRO A 10 1.94 -10.65 38.69
CA PRO A 10 1.71 -12.01 39.13
C PRO A 10 2.63 -12.97 38.37
N GLN A 11 3.24 -13.92 39.06
CA GLN A 11 4.32 -14.79 38.55
C GLN A 11 3.96 -15.50 37.21
N GLY A 12 2.67 -15.73 36.97
CA GLY A 12 2.15 -16.25 35.70
C GLY A 12 2.25 -15.25 34.53
N ALA A 13 1.98 -13.96 34.76
CA ALA A 13 2.10 -12.92 33.73
C ALA A 13 3.57 -12.68 33.34
N THR A 14 4.47 -12.67 34.31
CA THR A 14 5.92 -12.52 34.07
C THR A 14 6.46 -13.66 33.21
N SER A 15 6.04 -14.90 33.48
CA SER A 15 6.41 -16.08 32.67
C SER A 15 5.88 -16.00 31.24
N ILE A 16 4.63 -15.57 31.05
CA ILE A 16 4.03 -15.40 29.72
C ILE A 16 4.77 -14.32 28.91
N ILE A 17 5.12 -13.20 29.54
CA ILE A 17 5.89 -12.12 28.90
C ILE A 17 7.28 -12.62 28.49
N LEU A 18 7.96 -13.37 29.36
CA LEU A 18 9.27 -13.95 29.09
C LEU A 18 9.24 -14.93 27.91
N ILE A 19 8.24 -15.81 27.86
CA ILE A 19 8.04 -16.75 26.75
C ILE A 19 7.71 -15.98 25.47
N GLY A 20 6.85 -14.96 25.54
CA GLY A 20 6.52 -14.10 24.39
C GLY A 20 7.76 -13.37 23.85
N LEU A 21 8.61 -12.85 24.73
CA LEU A 21 9.85 -12.19 24.36
C LEU A 21 10.86 -13.17 23.75
N LEU A 22 10.96 -14.39 24.30
CA LEU A 22 11.79 -15.46 23.75
C LEU A 22 11.36 -15.79 22.31
N ILE A 23 10.06 -15.97 22.07
CA ILE A 23 9.51 -16.22 20.73
C ILE A 23 9.83 -15.06 19.81
N ALA A 24 9.64 -13.81 20.25
CA ALA A 24 9.93 -12.62 19.44
C ALA A 24 11.41 -12.57 19.00
N VAL A 25 12.34 -12.84 19.92
CA VAL A 25 13.77 -12.91 19.61
C VAL A 25 14.07 -14.03 18.61
N LEU A 26 13.47 -15.20 18.79
CA LEU A 26 13.67 -16.35 17.90
C LEU A 26 13.17 -16.06 16.47
N VAL A 27 12.01 -15.42 16.34
CA VAL A 27 11.47 -14.98 15.04
C VAL A 27 12.39 -13.97 14.36
N VAL A 28 12.92 -13.01 15.11
CA VAL A 28 13.88 -12.03 14.58
C VAL A 28 15.16 -12.73 14.13
N ALA A 29 15.71 -13.63 14.94
CA ALA A 29 16.91 -14.39 14.61
C ALA A 29 16.74 -15.26 13.35
N TYR A 30 15.60 -15.95 13.23
CA TYR A 30 15.27 -16.73 12.03
C TYR A 30 15.26 -15.85 10.78
N LYS A 31 14.62 -14.69 10.86
CA LYS A 31 14.53 -13.74 9.74
C LYS A 31 15.90 -13.16 9.36
N ILE A 32 16.78 -12.94 10.34
CA ILE A 32 18.16 -12.53 10.08
C ILE A 32 18.91 -13.66 9.37
N MET A 33 18.79 -14.91 9.84
CA MET A 33 19.43 -16.05 9.18
C MET A 33 18.96 -16.20 7.72
N GLU A 34 17.67 -16.08 7.45
CA GLU A 34 17.13 -16.11 6.09
C GLU A 34 17.80 -15.07 5.17
N LYS A 35 17.96 -13.83 5.65
CA LYS A 35 18.64 -12.75 4.91
C LYS A 35 20.13 -13.02 4.71
N VAL A 36 20.79 -13.62 5.70
CA VAL A 36 22.19 -14.04 5.58
C VAL A 36 22.33 -15.13 4.53
N PHE A 37 21.45 -16.14 4.53
CA PHE A 37 21.46 -17.20 3.51
C PHE A 37 21.27 -16.65 2.11
N GLU A 38 20.29 -15.76 1.89
CA GLU A 38 20.10 -15.07 0.61
C GLU A 38 21.39 -14.36 0.16
N THR A 39 22.04 -13.63 1.06
CA THR A 39 23.27 -12.90 0.78
C THR A 39 24.43 -13.84 0.43
N VAL A 40 24.57 -14.96 1.16
CA VAL A 40 25.58 -15.99 0.88
C VAL A 40 25.32 -16.66 -0.46
N THR A 41 24.07 -16.95 -0.80
CA THR A 41 23.71 -17.50 -2.11
C THR A 41 24.05 -16.54 -3.23
N VAL A 42 23.78 -15.24 -3.07
CA VAL A 42 24.18 -14.22 -4.06
C VAL A 42 25.70 -14.14 -4.17
N ALA A 43 26.43 -14.17 -3.05
CA ALA A 43 27.89 -14.16 -3.05
C ALA A 43 28.45 -15.38 -3.82
N ALA A 44 27.90 -16.57 -3.56
CA ALA A 44 28.29 -17.80 -4.24
C ALA A 44 27.98 -17.75 -5.75
N LEU A 45 26.82 -17.23 -6.13
CA LEU A 45 26.43 -17.04 -7.53
C LEU A 45 27.36 -16.04 -8.23
N SER A 46 27.70 -14.93 -7.57
CA SER A 46 28.65 -13.96 -8.09
C SER A 46 30.05 -14.56 -8.25
N GLY A 47 30.55 -15.31 -7.27
CA GLY A 47 31.82 -16.02 -7.38
C GLY A 47 31.82 -17.05 -8.52
N ALA A 48 30.75 -17.83 -8.65
CA ALA A 48 30.57 -18.78 -9.75
C ALA A 48 30.53 -18.07 -11.12
N PHE A 49 29.90 -16.90 -11.19
CA PHE A 49 29.86 -16.08 -12.39
C PHE A 49 31.25 -15.56 -12.78
N TYR A 50 32.06 -15.09 -11.82
CA TYR A 50 33.46 -14.73 -12.08
C TYR A 50 34.28 -15.92 -12.58
N ALA A 51 34.12 -17.10 -11.97
CA ALA A 51 34.81 -18.31 -12.42
C ALA A 51 34.41 -18.69 -13.87
N GLY A 52 33.12 -18.61 -14.19
CA GLY A 52 32.60 -18.86 -15.53
C GLY A 52 33.11 -17.84 -16.57
N LEU A 53 33.12 -16.55 -16.23
CA LEU A 53 33.70 -15.51 -17.10
C LEU A 53 35.19 -15.75 -17.33
N THR A 54 35.94 -16.02 -16.26
CA THR A 54 37.38 -16.27 -16.35
C THR A 54 37.67 -17.45 -17.26
N TYR A 55 36.89 -18.54 -17.15
CA TYR A 55 37.00 -19.71 -18.03
C TYR A 55 36.70 -19.36 -19.49
N LEU A 56 35.65 -18.57 -19.74
CA LEU A 56 35.24 -18.18 -21.09
C LEU A 56 36.26 -17.25 -21.77
N PHE A 57 36.74 -16.24 -21.04
CA PHE A 57 37.65 -15.22 -21.57
C PHE A 57 39.12 -15.67 -21.61
N SER A 58 39.51 -16.66 -20.80
CA SER A 58 40.86 -17.25 -20.81
C SER A 58 40.99 -18.45 -21.75
N GLY A 59 40.05 -18.61 -22.69
CA GLY A 59 40.08 -19.65 -23.72
C GLY A 59 40.01 -21.07 -23.16
N GLY A 60 39.28 -21.29 -22.05
CA GLY A 60 39.17 -22.59 -21.39
C GLY A 60 40.34 -22.94 -20.47
N SER A 61 41.31 -22.05 -20.29
CA SER A 61 42.42 -22.24 -19.33
C SER A 61 42.14 -21.50 -18.02
N MET A 62 42.47 -22.10 -16.86
CA MET A 62 42.38 -21.42 -15.55
C MET A 62 43.58 -20.53 -15.24
N THR A 63 44.40 -20.20 -16.23
CA THR A 63 45.66 -19.46 -16.04
C THR A 63 45.46 -18.02 -15.54
N GLY A 64 44.29 -17.42 -15.79
CA GLY A 64 43.90 -16.11 -15.29
C GLY A 64 43.16 -16.10 -13.94
N PHE A 65 42.91 -17.27 -13.33
CA PHE A 65 42.07 -17.37 -12.14
C PHE A 65 42.82 -16.92 -10.88
N LYS A 66 42.31 -15.88 -10.22
CA LYS A 66 42.82 -15.42 -8.93
C LYS A 66 41.74 -15.51 -7.86
N ILE A 67 42.09 -16.17 -6.76
CA ILE A 67 41.20 -16.36 -5.60
C ILE A 67 40.81 -15.00 -5.00
N ASP A 68 41.73 -14.04 -4.94
CA ASP A 68 41.47 -12.69 -4.42
C ASP A 68 40.40 -11.94 -5.23
N GLU A 69 40.47 -12.05 -6.57
CA GLU A 69 39.49 -11.44 -7.47
C GLU A 69 38.13 -12.15 -7.37
N LEU A 70 38.11 -13.48 -7.19
CA LEU A 70 36.88 -14.24 -6.95
C LEU A 70 36.20 -13.82 -5.64
N LEU A 71 36.97 -13.71 -4.55
CA LEU A 71 36.48 -13.25 -3.25
C LEU A 71 35.96 -11.82 -3.34
N LEU A 72 36.69 -10.95 -4.03
CA LEU A 72 36.28 -9.56 -4.24
C LEU A 72 34.98 -9.49 -5.06
N PHE A 73 34.83 -10.31 -6.09
CA PHE A 73 33.62 -10.35 -6.91
C PHE A 73 32.42 -10.92 -6.15
N ALA A 74 32.63 -11.98 -5.35
CA ALA A 74 31.61 -12.52 -4.46
C ALA A 74 31.17 -11.48 -3.40
N PHE A 75 32.13 -10.77 -2.80
CA PHE A 75 31.88 -9.70 -1.85
C PHE A 75 31.14 -8.53 -2.49
N LEU A 76 31.52 -8.14 -3.71
CA LEU A 76 30.87 -7.07 -4.45
C LEU A 76 29.41 -7.43 -4.77
N GLY A 77 29.16 -8.66 -5.21
CA GLY A 77 27.81 -9.17 -5.45
C GLY A 77 26.94 -9.16 -4.18
N ALA A 78 27.49 -9.65 -3.07
CA ALA A 78 26.82 -9.64 -1.76
C ALA A 78 26.51 -8.21 -1.29
N THR A 79 27.49 -7.30 -1.39
CA THR A 79 27.36 -5.90 -0.98
C THR A 79 26.33 -5.17 -1.83
N LEU A 80 26.35 -5.39 -3.16
CA LEU A 80 25.38 -4.79 -4.06
C LEU A 80 23.96 -5.26 -3.75
N TYR A 81 23.79 -6.56 -3.48
CA TYR A 81 22.50 -7.12 -3.05
C TYR A 81 22.03 -6.52 -1.72
N MET A 82 22.93 -6.34 -0.76
CA MET A 82 22.62 -5.75 0.53
C MET A 82 22.17 -4.29 0.38
N VAL A 83 22.89 -3.49 -0.41
CA VAL A 83 22.55 -2.08 -0.70
C VAL A 83 21.22 -1.99 -1.44
N TYR A 84 21.00 -2.83 -2.45
CA TYR A 84 19.74 -2.88 -3.19
C TYR A 84 18.55 -3.25 -2.30
N SER A 85 18.71 -4.28 -1.46
CA SER A 85 17.70 -4.72 -0.51
C SER A 85 17.38 -3.64 0.52
N PHE A 86 18.41 -2.93 0.99
CA PHE A 86 18.25 -1.77 1.87
C PHE A 86 17.49 -0.63 1.18
N ALA A 87 17.85 -0.29 -0.06
CA ALA A 87 17.17 0.74 -0.84
C ALA A 87 15.69 0.41 -1.08
N ILE A 88 15.37 -0.84 -1.42
CA ILE A 88 13.98 -1.31 -1.54
C ILE A 88 13.26 -1.23 -0.21
N SER A 89 13.90 -1.67 0.87
CA SER A 89 13.30 -1.63 2.20
C SER A 89 13.00 -0.18 2.61
N LEU A 90 13.93 0.74 2.37
CA LEU A 90 13.76 2.16 2.63
C LEU A 90 12.67 2.78 1.75
N TYR A 91 12.61 2.41 0.47
CA TYR A 91 11.54 2.84 -0.43
C TYR A 91 10.17 2.36 0.04
N ARG A 92 10.04 1.07 0.40
CA ARG A 92 8.79 0.49 0.92
C ARG A 92 8.40 1.08 2.27
N ALA A 93 9.36 1.31 3.16
CA ALA A 93 9.13 1.97 4.43
C ALA A 93 8.65 3.41 4.20
N GLY A 94 9.29 4.14 3.28
CA GLY A 94 8.91 5.49 2.89
C GLY A 94 7.51 5.58 2.29
N THR A 95 7.15 4.69 1.35
CA THR A 95 5.81 4.66 0.76
C THR A 95 4.74 4.26 1.78
N THR A 96 5.04 3.31 2.67
CA THR A 96 4.11 2.90 3.73
C THR A 96 3.90 4.02 4.75
N LEU A 97 4.95 4.75 5.13
CA LEU A 97 4.84 5.92 6.01
C LEU A 97 4.05 7.06 5.36
N ALA A 98 4.20 7.25 4.04
CA ALA A 98 3.47 8.27 3.29
C ALA A 98 1.99 7.90 3.06
N GLU A 99 1.66 6.61 2.94
CA GLU A 99 0.28 6.17 2.76
C GLU A 99 -0.59 6.30 4.01
N ILE A 100 -0.01 6.18 5.20
CA ILE A 100 -0.74 6.30 6.48
C ILE A 100 -1.46 7.66 6.62
N PRO A 101 -0.79 8.82 6.49
CA PRO A 101 -1.48 10.12 6.59
C PRO A 101 -2.45 10.36 5.43
N ILE A 102 -2.16 9.85 4.22
CA ILE A 102 -3.06 10.00 3.06
C ILE A 102 -4.34 9.18 3.23
N LYS A 103 -4.24 7.96 3.75
CA LYS A 103 -5.40 7.10 4.06
C LYS A 103 -6.21 7.65 5.23
N LEU A 104 -5.56 8.19 6.27
CA LEU A 104 -6.23 8.91 7.35
C LEU A 104 -6.96 10.16 6.85
N ALA A 105 -6.33 10.97 6.02
CA ALA A 105 -6.96 12.16 5.44
C ALA A 105 -8.15 11.80 4.54
N LYS A 106 -8.02 10.76 3.69
CA LYS A 106 -9.14 10.25 2.88
C LYS A 106 -10.28 9.73 3.76
N ALA A 107 -9.98 8.99 4.83
CA ALA A 107 -11.00 8.48 5.75
C ALA A 107 -11.73 9.62 6.48
N LEU A 108 -11.04 10.70 6.82
CA LEU A 108 -11.63 11.88 7.45
C LEU A 108 -12.51 12.70 6.48
N ILE A 109 -12.09 12.83 5.22
CA ILE A 109 -12.77 13.69 4.22
C ILE A 109 -13.93 12.96 3.54
N TYR A 110 -13.89 11.62 3.44
CA TYR A 110 -14.93 10.81 2.82
C TYR A 110 -16.35 11.02 3.39
N PRO A 111 -16.59 11.03 4.72
CA PRO A 111 -17.91 11.29 5.27
C PRO A 111 -18.42 12.70 4.93
N PHE A 112 -17.56 13.72 4.94
CA PHE A 112 -17.92 15.09 4.57
C PHE A 112 -18.30 15.23 3.10
N LYS A 113 -17.55 14.58 2.19
CA LYS A 113 -17.84 14.60 0.75
C LYS A 113 -19.17 13.89 0.44
N LYS A 114 -19.45 12.79 1.16
CA LYS A 114 -20.70 12.03 1.03
C LYS A 114 -21.91 12.81 1.55
N LEU A 115 -21.77 13.50 2.69
CA LEU A 115 -22.80 14.39 3.22
C LEU A 115 -23.11 15.56 2.28
N TRP A 116 -22.07 16.22 1.77
CA TRP A 116 -22.21 17.36 0.86
C TRP A 116 -22.89 16.97 -0.46
N SER A 117 -22.51 15.82 -1.03
CA SER A 117 -23.13 15.26 -2.23
C SER A 117 -24.62 14.96 -2.04
N HIS A 118 -25.00 14.44 -0.86
CA HIS A 118 -26.40 14.14 -0.56
C HIS A 118 -27.23 15.42 -0.43
N HIS A 119 -26.67 16.46 0.20
CA HIS A 119 -27.33 17.75 0.35
C HIS A 119 -27.49 18.51 -0.97
N GLN A 120 -26.48 18.45 -1.85
CA GLN A 120 -26.56 19.04 -3.19
C GLN A 120 -27.56 18.30 -4.11
N LYS A 121 -27.64 16.97 -4.00
CA LYS A 121 -28.63 16.17 -4.74
C LYS A 121 -30.05 16.42 -4.26
N ALA A 122 -30.27 16.58 -2.95
CA ALA A 122 -31.57 16.94 -2.40
C ALA A 122 -32.07 18.28 -2.97
N ARG A 123 -31.22 19.31 -3.01
CA ARG A 123 -31.57 20.61 -3.60
C ARG A 123 -31.88 20.57 -5.09
N LYS A 124 -31.18 19.73 -5.87
CA LYS A 124 -31.47 19.56 -7.30
C LYS A 124 -32.79 18.83 -7.56
N ASN A 125 -33.17 17.90 -6.68
CA ASN A 125 -34.44 17.17 -6.81
C ASN A 125 -35.63 18.04 -6.39
N GLU A 126 -35.49 18.91 -5.40
CA GLU A 126 -36.53 19.89 -5.03
C GLU A 126 -36.77 20.92 -6.15
N GLN A 127 -35.70 21.45 -6.76
CA GLN A 127 -35.84 22.37 -7.90
C GLN A 127 -36.42 21.73 -9.16
N LYS A 128 -36.23 20.42 -9.35
CA LYS A 128 -36.88 19.67 -10.45
C LYS A 128 -38.37 19.47 -10.19
N LYS A 129 -38.75 19.12 -8.95
CA LYS A 129 -40.16 18.95 -8.57
C LYS A 129 -40.96 20.27 -8.65
N GLU A 130 -40.36 21.40 -8.26
CA GLU A 130 -40.98 22.72 -8.43
C GLU A 130 -41.15 23.12 -9.91
N LYS A 131 -40.25 22.68 -10.80
CA LYS A 131 -40.36 22.94 -12.23
C LYS A 131 -41.41 22.05 -12.91
N ASP A 132 -41.48 20.77 -12.56
CA ASP A 132 -42.51 19.86 -13.09
C ASP A 132 -43.92 20.28 -12.64
N GLN A 133 -44.10 20.71 -11.38
CA GLN A 133 -45.41 21.18 -10.89
C GLN A 133 -45.91 22.44 -11.63
N ARG A 134 -45.03 23.39 -11.97
CA ARG A 134 -45.42 24.59 -12.72
C ARG A 134 -45.74 24.29 -14.20
N GLN A 135 -45.16 23.22 -14.74
CA GLN A 135 -45.41 22.80 -16.13
C GLN A 135 -46.74 22.04 -16.26
N ASP A 136 -47.09 21.22 -15.26
CA ASP A 136 -48.40 20.55 -15.19
C ASP A 136 -49.56 21.54 -14.95
N GLU A 137 -49.36 22.59 -14.14
CA GLU A 137 -50.37 23.65 -13.95
C GLU A 137 -50.60 24.51 -15.20
N GLN A 138 -49.57 24.69 -16.04
CA GLN A 138 -49.71 25.37 -17.33
C GLN A 138 -50.38 24.46 -18.37
N SER A 139 -50.03 23.18 -18.40
CA SER A 139 -50.63 22.21 -19.32
C SER A 139 -52.12 21.98 -19.04
N THR A 140 -52.54 21.92 -17.78
CA THR A 140 -53.98 21.80 -17.45
C THR A 140 -54.76 23.10 -17.66
N LYS A 141 -54.12 24.28 -17.58
CA LYS A 141 -54.77 25.55 -17.97
C LYS A 141 -54.92 25.72 -19.47
N GLU A 142 -53.99 25.20 -20.27
CA GLU A 142 -54.02 25.28 -21.72
C GLU A 142 -55.10 24.35 -22.30
N VAL A 143 -55.27 23.14 -21.75
CA VAL A 143 -56.30 22.18 -22.22
C VAL A 143 -57.73 22.55 -21.81
N VAL A 144 -57.92 23.32 -20.73
CA VAL A 144 -59.27 23.75 -20.30
C VAL A 144 -59.79 24.96 -21.09
N LEU A 145 -58.91 25.71 -21.78
CA LEU A 145 -59.31 26.88 -22.57
C LEU A 145 -59.71 26.55 -24.02
N ASP A 146 -59.29 25.40 -24.56
CA ASP A 146 -59.68 24.98 -25.92
C ASP A 146 -61.10 24.37 -25.99
N ASN A 147 -61.62 23.83 -24.89
CA ASN A 147 -62.99 23.26 -24.87
C ASN A 147 -64.11 24.28 -24.57
N VAL A 148 -63.79 25.57 -24.41
CA VAL A 148 -64.80 26.62 -24.08
C VAL A 148 -65.01 27.59 -25.24
N LYS A 149 -64.25 27.48 -26.34
CA LYS A 149 -64.35 28.40 -27.48
C LYS A 149 -65.14 27.88 -28.68
N ASP A 150 -65.52 26.61 -28.70
CA ASP A 150 -66.22 26.01 -29.84
C ASP A 150 -67.76 25.94 -29.69
N ASP A 151 -68.33 26.49 -28.60
CA ASP A 151 -69.77 26.41 -28.31
C ASP A 151 -70.55 27.76 -28.44
N GLU A 152 -69.95 28.85 -28.93
CA GLU A 152 -70.61 30.19 -28.98
C GLU A 152 -70.67 30.88 -30.35
N GLU A 153 -70.56 30.17 -31.48
CA GLU A 153 -70.84 30.76 -32.81
C GLU A 153 -71.70 29.82 -33.67
N ASP A 154 -72.99 29.68 -33.33
CA ASP A 154 -74.07 29.29 -34.27
C ASP A 154 -75.46 29.47 -33.58
N GLU A 155 -75.90 30.72 -33.39
CA GLU A 155 -77.33 31.11 -33.27
C GLU A 155 -77.65 32.30 -34.18
#